data_AF-A0A430F8U7-F1
#
_entry.id   AF-A0A430F8U7-F1
#
_cell.length_a   1.000
_cell.length_b   1.000
_cell.length_c   1.000
_cell.angle_alpha   90.00
_cell.angle_beta   90.00
_cell.angle_gamma   90.00
#
_symmetry.space_group_name_H-M   'P 1'
#
loop_
_entity.id
_entity.type
_entity.pdbx_description
1 polymer ?
#
loop_
_entity_poly.entity_id
_entity_poly.type
_entity_poly.pdbx_seq_one_letter_code
_entity_poly.pdbx_strand_id
1 'polypeptide(L)'
;MLVAVVHVAVLAYTICGLVAFGLFPSIGAAFATYRRWLMSEDRSWGIRQIWAAFHAAWRTDLRAANMFGWLLAIPGLLLLWEYWFVQHNDLGQPGIVASGVLFVVNLVYLLMTCVGWAVRSHYAERIGWVVRMSASMVVARPLCSLFIVLLLITIGFAYYTWPGLAAALGVAVPIFAIMAAVYAWGGLPGMSVHDGQA
;
A
#
# COMPACT_ATOMS: atom_id res chain seq x y z
N MET A 1 16.99 0.37 -10.02
CA MET A 1 17.54 1.54 -9.30
C MET A 1 16.49 2.22 -8.42
N LEU A 2 15.36 2.68 -8.97
CA LEU A 2 14.31 3.39 -8.22
C LEU A 2 13.88 2.70 -6.92
N VAL A 3 13.42 1.44 -7.01
CA VAL A 3 12.90 0.67 -5.87
C VAL A 3 13.92 0.52 -4.74
N ALA A 4 15.20 0.32 -5.07
CA ALA A 4 16.26 0.21 -4.08
C ALA A 4 16.48 1.53 -3.32
N VAL A 5 16.49 2.66 -4.04
CA VAL A 5 16.62 3.99 -3.41
C VAL A 5 15.42 4.29 -2.50
N VAL A 6 14.20 3.95 -2.95
CA VAL A 6 12.99 4.10 -2.14
C VAL A 6 13.02 3.19 -0.91
N HIS A 7 13.50 1.95 -1.02
CA HIS A 7 13.67 1.06 0.15
C HIS A 7 14.60 1.67 1.20
N VAL A 8 15.77 2.17 0.77
CA VAL A 8 16.72 2.83 1.67
C VAL A 8 16.11 4.10 2.28
N ALA A 9 15.37 4.88 1.51
CA ALA A 9 14.67 6.07 2.01
C ALA A 9 13.59 5.70 3.04
N VAL A 10 12.77 4.68 2.77
CA VAL A 10 11.75 4.18 3.71
C VAL A 10 12.41 3.80 5.03
N LEU A 11 13.53 3.07 5.01
CA LEU A 11 14.24 2.70 6.23
C LEU A 11 14.77 3.93 6.99
N ALA A 12 15.49 4.82 6.30
CA ALA A 12 16.09 6.01 6.90
C ALA A 12 15.03 6.93 7.53
N TYR A 13 13.96 7.24 6.81
CA TYR A 13 12.91 8.16 7.28
C TYR A 13 11.97 7.52 8.30
N THR A 14 11.81 6.20 8.30
CA THR A 14 11.11 5.49 9.38
C THR A 14 11.89 5.62 10.69
N ILE A 15 13.22 5.44 10.65
CA ILE A 15 14.08 5.61 11.83
C ILE A 15 14.09 7.08 12.29
N CYS A 16 14.24 8.04 11.38
CA CYS A 16 14.20 9.48 11.71
C CYS A 16 12.87 9.90 12.37
N GLY A 17 11.76 9.26 12.04
CA GLY A 17 10.46 9.49 12.67
C GLY A 17 10.21 8.64 13.93
N LEU A 18 11.26 8.16 14.60
CA LEU A 18 11.16 7.32 15.81
C LEU A 18 10.32 6.05 15.59
N VAL A 19 10.35 5.49 14.38
CA VAL A 19 9.58 4.33 13.92
C VAL A 19 8.06 4.55 13.91
N ALA A 20 7.44 4.77 15.07
CA ALA A 20 5.99 4.91 15.21
C ALA A 20 5.41 6.13 14.47
N PHE A 21 6.16 7.24 14.42
CA PHE A 21 5.74 8.44 13.69
C PHE A 21 6.34 8.52 12.28
N GLY A 22 7.32 7.68 11.97
CA GLY A 22 8.04 7.67 10.69
C GLY A 22 7.49 6.65 9.69
N LEU A 23 6.89 5.55 10.15
CA LEU A 23 6.46 4.44 9.30
C LEU A 23 5.38 4.87 8.30
N PHE A 24 4.26 5.42 8.78
CA PHE A 24 3.15 5.81 7.90
C PHE A 24 3.51 6.94 6.92
N PRO A 25 4.25 7.99 7.33
CA PRO A 25 4.74 8.98 6.38
C PRO A 25 5.73 8.40 5.36
N SER A 26 6.56 7.42 5.74
CA SER A 26 7.44 6.71 4.79
C SER A 26 6.64 5.91 3.75
N ILE A 27 5.56 5.24 4.16
CA ILE A 27 4.65 4.54 3.23
C ILE A 27 3.99 5.55 2.28
N GLY A 28 3.43 6.64 2.81
CA GLY A 28 2.82 7.70 2.00
C GLY A 28 3.79 8.33 1.01
N ALA A 29 5.02 8.61 1.44
CA ALA A 29 6.08 9.15 0.60
C ALA A 29 6.52 8.17 -0.50
N ALA A 30 6.56 6.86 -0.22
CA ALA A 30 6.85 5.84 -1.22
C ALA A 30 5.77 5.81 -2.32
N PHE A 31 4.49 5.78 -1.95
CA PHE A 31 3.38 5.86 -2.91
C PHE A 31 3.43 7.15 -3.74
N ALA A 32 3.64 8.30 -3.09
CA ALA A 32 3.75 9.59 -3.78
C ALA A 32 4.94 9.63 -4.75
N THR A 33 6.08 9.07 -4.37
CA THR A 33 7.28 9.02 -5.23
C THR A 33 7.05 8.13 -6.44
N TYR A 34 6.49 6.93 -6.25
CA TYR A 34 6.18 6.03 -7.36
C TYR A 34 5.11 6.56 -8.29
N ARG A 35 4.06 7.22 -7.74
CA ARG A 35 3.06 7.91 -8.56
C ARG A 35 3.70 8.93 -9.49
N ARG A 36 4.52 9.82 -8.93
CA ARG A 36 5.19 10.88 -9.71
C ARG A 36 6.12 10.29 -10.78
N TRP A 37 6.80 9.19 -10.47
CA TRP A 37 7.65 8.50 -11.44
C TRP A 37 6.85 7.77 -12.54
N LEU A 38 5.73 7.13 -12.21
CA LEU A 38 4.87 6.46 -13.19
C LEU A 38 4.25 7.46 -14.18
N MET A 39 3.88 8.64 -13.70
CA MET A 39 3.28 9.73 -14.48
C MET A 39 4.31 10.61 -15.21
N SER A 40 5.59 10.53 -14.90
CA SER A 40 6.61 11.34 -15.59
C SER A 40 6.91 10.78 -16.98
N GLU A 41 6.98 11.67 -17.98
CA GLU A 41 7.40 11.35 -19.34
C GLU A 41 8.83 10.79 -19.37
N ASP A 42 9.74 11.45 -18.66
CA ASP A 42 11.11 10.96 -18.44
C ASP A 42 11.21 10.18 -17.12
N ARG A 43 11.39 8.88 -17.26
CA ARG A 43 11.51 7.92 -16.14
C ARG A 43 12.96 7.67 -15.73
N SER A 44 13.94 8.36 -16.32
CA SER A 44 15.37 8.18 -16.03
C SER A 44 15.85 8.95 -14.78
N TRP A 45 15.07 8.90 -13.69
CA TRP A 45 15.38 9.67 -12.48
C TRP A 45 16.67 9.21 -11.81
N GLY A 46 17.55 10.16 -11.53
CA GLY A 46 18.75 9.93 -10.73
C GLY A 46 18.47 9.77 -9.23
N ILE A 47 19.43 9.23 -8.48
CA ILE A 47 19.31 8.98 -7.02
C ILE A 47 18.91 10.26 -6.25
N ARG A 48 19.54 11.40 -6.56
CA ARG A 48 19.26 12.68 -5.89
C ARG A 48 17.81 13.14 -6.10
N GLN A 49 17.28 12.95 -7.31
CA GLN A 49 15.91 13.34 -7.63
C GLN A 49 14.89 12.48 -6.90
N ILE A 50 15.12 11.15 -6.86
CA ILE A 50 14.26 10.21 -6.11
C ILE A 50 14.26 10.58 -4.62
N TRP A 51 15.44 10.82 -4.05
CA TRP A 51 15.56 11.18 -2.63
C TRP A 51 14.89 12.51 -2.31
N ALA A 52 15.07 13.52 -3.16
CA ALA A 52 14.43 14.82 -2.98
C ALA A 52 12.89 14.73 -3.08
N ALA A 53 12.37 13.97 -4.04
CA ALA A 53 10.94 13.73 -4.19
C ALA A 53 10.35 13.02 -2.96
N PHE A 54 11.05 12.00 -2.45
CA PHE A 54 10.64 11.26 -1.26
C PHE A 54 10.68 12.16 -0.01
N HIS A 55 11.77 12.89 0.21
CA HIS A 55 11.93 13.77 1.36
C HIS A 55 10.84 14.86 1.39
N ALA A 56 10.58 15.48 0.23
CA ALA A 56 9.53 16.48 0.11
C ALA A 56 8.17 15.89 0.50
N ALA A 57 7.80 14.73 -0.07
CA ALA A 57 6.54 14.06 0.25
C ALA A 57 6.43 13.66 1.72
N TRP A 58 7.51 13.12 2.30
CA TRP A 58 7.57 12.73 3.71
C TRP A 58 7.32 13.91 4.63
N ARG A 59 8.00 15.05 4.39
CA ARG A 59 7.91 16.24 5.24
C ARG A 59 6.54 16.93 5.13
N THR A 60 5.97 17.01 3.94
CA THR A 60 4.68 17.67 3.73
C THR A 60 3.52 16.92 4.39
N ASP A 61 3.66 15.60 4.54
CA ASP A 61 2.52 14.73 4.79
C ASP A 61 2.56 14.02 6.16
N LEU A 62 3.50 14.39 7.04
CA LEU A 62 3.74 13.72 8.33
C LEU A 62 2.46 13.51 9.16
N ARG A 63 1.69 14.58 9.38
CA ARG A 63 0.51 14.53 10.26
C ARG A 63 -0.64 13.76 9.62
N ALA A 64 -0.94 14.06 8.36
CA ALA A 64 -2.07 13.46 7.68
C ALA A 64 -1.81 11.98 7.34
N ALA A 65 -0.57 11.61 7.02
CA ALA A 65 -0.19 10.21 6.81
C ALA A 65 -0.25 9.40 8.10
N ASN A 66 0.22 9.94 9.23
CA ASN A 66 0.07 9.27 10.52
C ASN A 66 -1.40 9.10 10.91
N MET A 67 -2.23 10.14 10.77
CA MET A 67 -3.65 10.06 11.10
C MET A 67 -4.37 9.00 10.24
N PHE A 68 -4.09 8.98 8.94
CA PHE A 68 -4.63 7.97 8.03
C PHE A 68 -4.12 6.57 8.36
N GLY A 69 -2.82 6.45 8.61
CA GLY A 69 -2.17 5.18 8.96
C GLY A 69 -2.73 4.57 10.23
N TRP A 70 -2.87 5.34 11.30
CA TRP A 70 -3.46 4.86 12.56
C TRP A 70 -4.94 4.52 12.44
N LEU A 71 -5.70 5.30 11.67
CA LEU A 71 -7.11 5.00 11.38
C LEU A 71 -7.29 3.63 10.70
N LEU A 72 -6.33 3.22 9.86
CA LEU A 72 -6.35 1.91 9.21
C LEU A 72 -5.63 0.82 10.04
N ALA A 73 -4.60 1.18 10.80
CA ALA A 73 -3.83 0.20 11.55
C ALA A 73 -4.61 -0.35 12.75
N ILE A 74 -5.35 0.50 13.48
CA ILE A 74 -6.07 0.06 14.69
C ILE A 74 -7.14 -1.00 14.36
N PRO A 75 -8.07 -0.78 13.41
CA PRO A 75 -9.05 -1.80 13.06
C PRO A 75 -8.41 -3.00 12.35
N GLY A 76 -7.37 -2.79 11.54
CA GLY A 76 -6.64 -3.89 10.90
C GLY A 76 -5.96 -4.82 11.90
N LEU A 77 -5.33 -4.27 12.94
CA LEU A 77 -4.72 -5.06 14.03
C LEU A 77 -5.78 -5.83 14.82
N LEU A 78 -6.94 -5.23 15.07
CA LEU A 78 -8.06 -5.92 15.72
C LEU A 78 -8.56 -7.10 14.88
N LEU A 79 -8.76 -6.90 13.56
CA LEU A 79 -9.18 -7.98 12.66
C LEU A 79 -8.17 -9.14 12.57
N LEU A 80 -6.87 -8.81 12.58
CA LEU A 80 -5.82 -9.83 12.61
C LEU A 80 -5.80 -10.58 13.94
N TRP A 81 -6.03 -9.87 15.06
CA TRP A 81 -6.15 -10.49 16.38
C TRP A 81 -7.35 -11.44 16.45
N GLU A 82 -8.52 -11.01 15.99
CA GLU A 82 -9.73 -11.86 15.95
C GLU A 82 -9.53 -13.09 15.09
N TYR A 83 -8.91 -12.94 13.91
CA TYR A 83 -8.58 -14.08 13.04
C TYR A 83 -7.59 -15.05 13.71
N TRP A 84 -6.54 -14.52 14.35
CA TRP A 84 -5.58 -15.32 15.10
C TRP A 84 -6.26 -16.08 16.26
N PHE A 85 -7.16 -15.41 17.00
CA PHE A 85 -7.94 -15.99 18.08
C PHE A 85 -8.81 -17.16 17.58
N VAL A 86 -9.56 -16.99 16.50
CA VAL A 86 -10.41 -18.05 15.93
C VAL A 86 -9.58 -19.24 15.42
N GLN A 87 -8.39 -18.98 14.87
CA GLN A 87 -7.49 -20.06 14.41
C GLN A 87 -6.83 -20.83 15.56
N HIS A 88 -6.52 -20.18 16.68
CA HIS A 88 -5.77 -20.79 17.79
C HIS A 88 -6.67 -21.36 18.90
N ASN A 89 -7.99 -21.20 18.79
CA ASN A 89 -8.96 -21.76 19.74
C ASN A 89 -9.87 -22.74 19.02
N ASP A 90 -10.09 -23.91 19.62
CA ASP A 90 -11.03 -24.89 19.09
C ASP A 90 -12.46 -24.43 19.38
N LEU A 91 -13.11 -23.90 18.34
CA LEU A 91 -14.50 -23.45 18.36
C LEU A 91 -15.44 -24.48 17.70
N GLY A 92 -14.94 -25.68 17.37
CA GLY A 92 -15.67 -26.70 16.63
C GLY A 92 -16.11 -26.25 15.23
N GLN A 93 -17.22 -26.80 14.74
CA GLN A 93 -17.79 -26.49 13.41
C GLN A 93 -18.03 -24.98 13.14
N PRO A 94 -18.56 -24.19 14.11
CA PRO A 94 -18.67 -22.73 13.95
C PRO A 94 -17.33 -22.03 13.67
N GLY A 95 -16.23 -22.56 14.20
CA GLY A 95 -14.88 -22.01 14.00
C GLY A 95 -14.43 -22.03 12.52
N ILE A 96 -14.80 -23.07 11.78
CA ILE A 96 -14.44 -23.20 10.34
C ILE A 96 -15.12 -22.11 9.53
N VAL A 97 -16.43 -21.90 9.74
CA VAL A 97 -17.20 -20.86 9.05
C VAL A 97 -16.70 -19.47 9.43
N ALA A 98 -16.48 -19.22 10.72
CA ALA A 98 -15.93 -17.95 11.21
C ALA A 98 -14.56 -17.64 10.61
N SER A 99 -13.66 -18.63 10.53
CA SER A 99 -12.34 -18.49 9.92
C SER A 99 -12.43 -18.12 8.44
N GLY A 100 -13.31 -18.78 7.68
CA GLY A 100 -13.54 -18.47 6.27
C GLY A 100 -14.05 -17.03 6.06
N VAL A 101 -15.02 -16.60 6.86
CA VAL A 101 -15.56 -15.23 6.79
C VAL A 101 -14.50 -14.21 7.18
N LEU A 102 -13.79 -14.42 8.29
CA LEU A 102 -12.73 -13.52 8.76
C LEU A 102 -11.58 -13.43 7.77
N PHE A 103 -11.24 -14.51 7.06
CA PHE A 103 -10.25 -14.47 5.99
C PHE A 103 -10.67 -13.53 4.86
N VAL A 104 -11.91 -13.63 4.38
CA VAL A 104 -12.43 -12.75 3.33
C VAL A 104 -12.49 -11.29 3.81
N VAL A 105 -12.93 -11.05 5.04
CA VAL A 105 -12.97 -9.70 5.63
C VAL A 105 -11.57 -9.10 5.72
N ASN A 106 -10.58 -9.86 6.21
CA ASN A 106 -9.19 -9.42 6.28
C ASN A 106 -8.61 -9.13 4.88
N LEU A 107 -8.92 -9.98 3.89
CA LEU A 107 -8.46 -9.78 2.51
C LEU A 107 -9.05 -8.49 1.90
N VAL A 108 -10.35 -8.25 2.06
CA VAL A 108 -11.02 -7.03 1.59
C VAL A 108 -10.46 -5.81 2.32
N TYR A 109 -10.22 -5.91 3.64
CA TYR A 109 -9.64 -4.83 4.44
C TYR A 109 -8.20 -4.49 4.01
N LEU A 110 -7.39 -5.51 3.73
CA LEU A 110 -6.03 -5.36 3.21
C LEU A 110 -6.06 -4.65 1.85
N LEU A 111 -6.93 -5.08 0.94
CA LEU A 111 -7.11 -4.45 -0.37
C LEU A 111 -7.53 -2.99 -0.24
N MET A 112 -8.50 -2.71 0.64
CA MET A 112 -8.95 -1.35 0.93
C MET A 112 -7.80 -0.48 1.45
N THR A 113 -6.93 -1.03 2.30
CA THR A 113 -5.76 -0.34 2.84
C THR A 113 -4.73 -0.05 1.74
N CYS A 114 -4.39 -1.04 0.92
CA CYS A 114 -3.47 -0.89 -0.21
C CYS A 114 -3.94 0.18 -1.21
N VAL A 115 -5.21 0.09 -1.63
CA VAL A 115 -5.82 1.09 -2.54
C VAL A 115 -5.97 2.44 -1.85
N GLY A 116 -6.27 2.46 -0.54
CA GLY A 116 -6.32 3.65 0.31
C GLY A 116 -5.07 4.51 0.22
N TRP A 117 -3.91 3.89 0.38
CA TRP A 117 -2.63 4.58 0.25
C TRP A 117 -2.37 5.11 -1.16
N ALA A 118 -2.70 4.34 -2.19
CA ALA A 118 -2.55 4.78 -3.58
C ALA A 118 -3.46 5.98 -3.90
N VAL A 119 -4.75 5.91 -3.55
CA VAL A 119 -5.74 6.99 -3.74
C VAL A 119 -5.33 8.25 -2.98
N ARG A 120 -4.93 8.11 -1.72
CA ARG A 120 -4.46 9.23 -0.89
C ARG A 120 -3.23 9.92 -1.47
N SER A 121 -2.31 9.15 -2.03
CA SER A 121 -1.11 9.73 -2.66
C SER A 121 -1.46 10.58 -3.88
N HIS A 122 -2.62 10.33 -4.51
CA HIS A 122 -3.11 11.05 -5.68
C HIS A 122 -3.93 12.28 -5.33
N TYR A 123 -4.87 12.13 -4.41
CA TYR A 123 -5.85 13.16 -4.05
C TYR A 123 -5.54 13.76 -2.67
N ALA A 124 -5.46 15.09 -2.62
CA ALA A 124 -5.36 15.85 -1.37
C ALA A 124 -6.74 16.05 -0.70
N GLU A 125 -7.53 14.98 -0.62
CA GLU A 125 -8.91 14.99 -0.13
C GLU A 125 -9.03 14.59 1.34
N ARG A 126 -10.22 14.80 1.91
CA ARG A 126 -10.52 14.39 3.29
C ARG A 126 -10.41 12.87 3.45
N ILE A 127 -9.88 12.42 4.59
CA ILE A 127 -9.68 10.99 4.90
C ILE A 127 -10.94 10.15 4.71
N GLY A 128 -12.11 10.64 5.16
CA GLY A 128 -13.37 9.91 5.01
C GLY A 128 -13.77 9.69 3.54
N TRP A 129 -13.46 10.65 2.65
CA TRP A 129 -13.68 10.48 1.22
C TRP A 129 -12.72 9.43 0.64
N VAL A 130 -11.44 9.46 1.03
CA VAL A 130 -10.44 8.47 0.60
C VAL A 130 -10.88 7.06 0.99
N VAL A 131 -11.27 6.84 2.26
CA VAL A 131 -11.72 5.52 2.73
C VAL A 131 -12.93 5.04 1.94
N ARG A 132 -13.94 5.90 1.75
CA ARG A 132 -15.14 5.55 0.98
C ARG A 132 -14.81 5.24 -0.48
N MET A 133 -13.94 6.04 -1.10
CA MET A 133 -13.51 5.85 -2.47
C MET A 133 -12.76 4.52 -2.63
N SER A 134 -11.80 4.23 -1.75
CA SER A 134 -11.04 2.98 -1.78
C SER A 134 -11.93 1.76 -1.55
N ALA A 135 -12.89 1.82 -0.62
CA ALA A 135 -13.88 0.76 -0.44
C ALA A 135 -14.72 0.54 -1.71
N SER A 136 -15.22 1.63 -2.31
CA SER A 136 -16.00 1.54 -3.55
C SER A 136 -15.18 0.98 -4.72
N MET A 137 -13.89 1.32 -4.78
CA MET A 137 -12.98 0.89 -5.84
C MET A 137 -12.64 -0.61 -5.75
N VAL A 138 -12.46 -1.14 -4.53
CA VAL A 138 -12.23 -2.58 -4.33
C VAL A 138 -13.40 -3.42 -4.87
N VAL A 139 -14.64 -2.93 -4.70
CA VAL A 139 -15.86 -3.60 -5.16
C VAL A 139 -16.12 -3.34 -6.64
N ALA A 140 -16.01 -2.09 -7.10
CA ALA A 140 -16.36 -1.69 -8.46
C ALA A 140 -15.32 -2.10 -9.51
N ARG A 141 -14.06 -2.33 -9.11
CA ARG A 141 -12.96 -2.68 -10.02
C ARG A 141 -12.30 -4.00 -9.61
N PRO A 142 -13.01 -5.14 -9.74
CA PRO A 142 -12.53 -6.44 -9.29
C PRO A 142 -11.23 -6.88 -9.98
N LEU A 143 -11.00 -6.45 -11.24
CA LEU A 143 -9.74 -6.73 -11.95
C LEU A 143 -8.53 -6.07 -11.27
N CYS A 144 -8.67 -4.82 -10.82
CA CYS A 144 -7.58 -4.13 -10.11
C CYS A 144 -7.27 -4.85 -8.78
N SER A 145 -8.31 -5.19 -8.02
CA SER A 145 -8.20 -5.99 -6.79
C SER A 145 -7.53 -7.33 -7.03
N LEU A 146 -7.93 -8.05 -8.09
CA LEU A 146 -7.35 -9.35 -8.46
C LEU A 146 -5.86 -9.24 -8.77
N PHE A 147 -5.45 -8.26 -9.58
CA PHE A 147 -4.04 -8.03 -9.88
C PHE A 147 -3.22 -7.68 -8.64
N ILE A 148 -3.75 -6.85 -7.73
CA ILE A 148 -3.07 -6.56 -6.46
C ILE A 148 -2.87 -7.85 -5.67
N VAL A 149 -3.88 -8.70 -5.52
CA VAL A 149 -3.76 -9.98 -4.80
C VAL A 149 -2.71 -10.87 -5.46
N LEU A 150 -2.76 -11.08 -6.78
CA LEU A 150 -1.81 -11.93 -7.49
C LEU A 150 -0.37 -11.42 -7.36
N LEU A 151 -0.16 -10.11 -7.45
CA LEU A 151 1.15 -9.50 -7.26
C LEU A 151 1.66 -9.69 -5.83
N LEU A 152 0.81 -9.47 -4.81
CA LEU A 152 1.19 -9.66 -3.42
C LEU A 152 1.52 -11.13 -3.11
N ILE A 153 0.75 -12.08 -3.65
CA ILE A 153 1.05 -13.52 -3.52
C ILE A 153 2.39 -13.84 -4.17
N THR A 154 2.63 -13.35 -5.40
CA THR A 154 3.88 -13.59 -6.13
C THR A 154 5.09 -13.02 -5.39
N ILE A 155 4.97 -11.78 -4.86
CA ILE A 155 6.02 -11.15 -4.06
C ILE A 155 6.24 -11.91 -2.75
N GLY A 156 5.17 -12.31 -2.07
CA GLY A 156 5.24 -13.12 -0.85
C GLY A 156 5.96 -14.45 -1.08
N PHE A 157 5.62 -15.15 -2.16
CA PHE A 157 6.28 -16.39 -2.55
C PHE A 157 7.78 -16.17 -2.88
N ALA A 158 8.11 -15.10 -3.60
CA ALA A 158 9.49 -14.75 -3.89
C ALA A 158 10.29 -14.43 -2.61
N TYR A 159 9.69 -13.73 -1.64
CA TYR A 159 10.31 -13.40 -0.36
C TYR A 159 10.49 -14.62 0.54
N TYR A 160 9.56 -15.56 0.50
CA TYR A 160 9.68 -16.84 1.20
C TYR A 160 10.81 -17.70 0.60
N THR A 161 10.88 -17.77 -0.73
CA THR A 161 11.89 -18.58 -1.44
C THR A 161 13.29 -17.97 -1.32
N TRP A 162 13.39 -16.63 -1.39
CA TRP A 162 14.65 -15.89 -1.30
C TRP A 162 14.56 -14.77 -0.27
N PRO A 163 14.84 -15.06 1.01
CA PRO A 163 14.80 -14.06 2.08
C PRO A 163 15.72 -12.86 1.84
N GLY A 164 16.82 -13.05 1.08
CA GLY A 164 17.70 -11.96 0.67
C GLY A 164 17.01 -10.88 -0.16
N LEU A 165 15.99 -11.24 -0.96
CA LEU A 165 15.19 -10.29 -1.72
C LEU A 165 14.32 -9.42 -0.80
N ALA A 166 13.76 -10.03 0.25
CA ALA A 166 12.99 -9.32 1.26
C ALA A 166 13.88 -8.33 2.04
N ALA A 167 15.10 -8.71 2.40
CA ALA A 167 16.05 -7.80 3.06
C ALA A 167 16.47 -6.64 2.14
N ALA A 168 16.78 -6.93 0.87
CA ALA A 168 17.31 -5.96 -0.07
C ALA A 168 16.26 -4.97 -0.60
N LEU A 169 14.99 -5.38 -0.71
CA LEU A 169 13.95 -4.57 -1.37
C LEU A 169 12.71 -4.30 -0.49
N GLY A 170 12.53 -5.08 0.57
CA GLY A 170 11.51 -4.94 1.62
C GLY A 170 10.15 -4.43 1.18
N VAL A 171 9.65 -3.39 1.84
CA VAL A 171 8.29 -2.88 1.60
C VAL A 171 8.21 -2.07 0.30
N ALA A 172 9.35 -1.70 -0.30
CA ALA A 172 9.38 -0.87 -1.49
C ALA A 172 8.80 -1.56 -2.74
N VAL A 173 8.99 -2.88 -2.89
CA VAL A 173 8.44 -3.67 -4.00
C VAL A 173 6.92 -3.82 -3.92
N PRO A 174 6.31 -4.29 -2.80
CA PRO A 174 4.86 -4.39 -2.72
C PRO A 174 4.18 -3.03 -2.90
N ILE A 175 4.74 -1.94 -2.33
CA ILE A 175 4.19 -0.58 -2.57
C ILE A 175 4.24 -0.22 -4.07
N PHE A 176 5.37 -0.47 -4.74
CA PHE A 176 5.48 -0.21 -6.18
C PHE A 176 4.48 -1.02 -6.99
N ALA A 177 4.35 -2.32 -6.70
CA ALA A 177 3.43 -3.22 -7.39
C ALA A 177 1.97 -2.80 -7.21
N ILE A 178 1.56 -2.41 -6.00
CA ILE A 178 0.22 -1.87 -5.73
C ILE A 178 0.00 -0.59 -6.54
N MET A 179 0.95 0.36 -6.48
CA MET A 179 0.80 1.63 -7.20
C MET A 179 0.74 1.42 -8.72
N ALA A 180 1.54 0.50 -9.27
CA ALA A 180 1.52 0.15 -10.68
C ALA A 180 0.20 -0.52 -11.09
N ALA A 181 -0.35 -1.41 -10.26
CA ALA A 181 -1.66 -2.04 -10.51
C ALA A 181 -2.80 -1.02 -10.49
N VAL A 182 -2.77 -0.08 -9.53
CA VAL A 182 -3.74 1.02 -9.45
C VAL A 182 -3.61 1.98 -10.62
N TYR A 183 -2.39 2.29 -11.05
CA TYR A 183 -2.12 3.12 -12.24
C TYR A 183 -2.66 2.47 -13.52
N ALA A 184 -2.42 1.18 -13.73
CA ALA A 184 -2.83 0.47 -14.93
C ALA A 184 -4.35 0.18 -15.00
N TRP A 185 -4.95 -0.23 -13.88
CA TRP A 185 -6.32 -0.80 -13.86
C TRP A 185 -7.29 -0.03 -12.97
N GLY A 186 -6.80 0.91 -12.17
CA GLY A 186 -7.61 1.63 -11.21
C GLY A 186 -8.51 2.69 -11.81
N GLY A 187 -8.24 3.12 -13.05
CA GLY A 187 -9.02 4.13 -13.78
C GLY A 187 -9.41 5.35 -12.96
N LEU A 188 -8.48 5.79 -12.11
CA LEU A 188 -8.60 7.04 -11.40
C LEU A 188 -8.44 8.18 -12.41
N PRO A 189 -9.38 9.16 -12.46
CA PRO A 189 -9.28 10.29 -13.36
C PRO A 189 -7.91 10.98 -13.26
N GLY A 190 -7.24 11.14 -14.41
CA GLY A 190 -5.90 11.74 -14.50
C GLY A 190 -4.74 10.83 -14.07
N MET A 191 -4.97 9.53 -13.91
CA MET A 191 -3.93 8.52 -13.63
C MET A 191 -4.00 7.31 -14.57
N SER A 192 -5.09 7.14 -15.34
CA SER A 192 -5.25 5.98 -16.20
C SER A 192 -4.39 6.07 -17.47
N VAL A 193 -3.68 4.99 -17.79
CA VAL A 193 -2.97 4.83 -19.10
C VAL A 193 -3.94 4.87 -20.28
N HIS A 194 -5.19 4.50 -20.05
CA HIS A 194 -6.21 4.33 -21.08
C HIS A 194 -6.95 5.63 -21.41
N ASP A 195 -6.82 6.68 -20.58
CA ASP A 195 -7.45 7.98 -20.82
C ASP A 195 -6.74 8.78 -21.92
N GLY A 196 -5.52 8.39 -22.31
CA GLY A 196 -4.75 9.04 -23.38
C GLY A 196 -5.01 8.50 -24.79
N GLN A 197 -6.01 7.63 -24.97
CA GLN A 197 -6.36 7.03 -26.28
C GLN A 197 -7.77 7.41 -26.77
N ALA A 198 -8.41 8.43 -26.18
CA ALA A 198 -9.72 8.94 -26.60
C ALA A 198 -9.59 10.34 -27.24
#